data_AF-A0A2D3WSM9-F1
#
_entry.id   AF-A0A2D3WSM9-F1
#
_cell.length_a   1.000
_cell.length_b   1.000
_cell.length_c   1.000
_cell.angle_alpha   90.00
_cell.angle_beta   90.00
_cell.angle_gamma   90.00
#
_symmetry.space_group_name_H-M   'P 1'
#
loop_
_entity.id
_entity.type
_entity.pdbx_description
1 polymer ?
#
loop_
_entity_poly.entity_id
_entity_poly.type
_entity_poly.pdbx_seq_one_letter_code
_entity_poly.pdbx_strand_id
1 'polypeptide(L)'
;MGKKYISQVELAAANGVSKQHITNLKKRGIFDACMDGKKILRDCALQAYISSKDPARDSQREANQKDKDKEIDETTVEIETGTDTEIKDSYLYNGDNIRELKLLLRGKLTSGQKVQIINTFWAGKLNQQKYMEGEKRLMPKEQIIKDNQRILKAFRDKALALPTKMSLDLLGLKDKKEAAAIIESYIYELLEELSQLEDENQ
;
A
#
# COMPACT_ATOMS: atom_id res chain seq x y z
N MET A 1 -10.92 3.94 -32.07
CA MET A 1 -10.11 4.74 -33.02
C MET A 1 -9.08 5.53 -32.23
N GLY A 2 -7.79 5.32 -32.48
CA GLY A 2 -6.72 6.00 -31.74
C GLY A 2 -6.62 7.48 -32.10
N LYS A 3 -6.12 8.31 -31.17
CA LYS A 3 -5.81 9.73 -31.45
C LYS A 3 -4.83 9.82 -32.63
N LYS A 4 -5.16 10.61 -33.65
CA LYS A 4 -4.35 10.86 -34.86
C LYS A 4 -2.93 11.41 -34.54
N TYR A 5 -2.81 12.15 -33.45
CA TYR A 5 -1.57 12.78 -33.00
C TYR A 5 -1.08 12.17 -31.69
N ILE A 6 0.24 12.15 -31.50
CA ILE A 6 0.89 11.67 -30.28
C ILE A 6 1.77 12.76 -29.67
N SER A 7 1.72 12.91 -28.34
CA SER A 7 2.67 13.75 -27.62
C SER A 7 4.01 13.06 -27.46
N GLN A 8 5.08 13.81 -27.21
CA GLN A 8 6.41 13.23 -26.93
C GLN A 8 6.41 12.33 -25.68
N VAL A 9 5.54 12.61 -24.71
CA VAL A 9 5.40 11.82 -23.48
C VAL A 9 4.71 10.49 -23.79
N GLU A 10 3.62 10.53 -24.54
CA GLU A 10 2.91 9.31 -24.97
C GLU A 10 3.78 8.45 -25.90
N LEU A 11 4.58 9.08 -26.79
CA LEU A 11 5.51 8.36 -27.67
C LEU A 11 6.65 7.70 -26.87
N ALA A 12 7.14 8.36 -25.82
CA ALA A 12 8.15 7.81 -24.93
C ALA A 12 7.60 6.61 -24.14
N ALA A 13 6.40 6.73 -23.59
CA ALA A 13 5.72 5.65 -22.88
C ALA A 13 5.42 4.45 -23.79
N ALA A 14 4.95 4.70 -25.02
CA ALA A 14 4.65 3.64 -25.99
C ALA A 14 5.88 2.82 -26.41
N ASN A 15 7.09 3.38 -26.26
CA ASN A 15 8.35 2.75 -26.66
C ASN A 15 9.25 2.38 -25.46
N GLY A 16 8.77 2.53 -24.22
CA GLY A 16 9.52 2.19 -23.02
C GLY A 16 10.79 3.03 -22.78
N VAL A 17 10.83 4.25 -23.31
CA VAL A 17 12.01 5.13 -23.21
C VAL A 17 11.71 6.45 -22.51
N SER A 18 12.77 7.18 -22.12
CA SER A 18 12.61 8.49 -21.49
C SER A 18 12.18 9.57 -22.49
N LYS A 19 11.41 10.56 -22.00
CA LYS A 19 11.00 11.75 -22.79
C LYS A 19 12.21 12.49 -23.37
N GLN A 20 13.31 12.55 -22.62
CA GLN A 20 14.57 13.18 -23.03
C GLN A 20 15.12 12.53 -24.31
N HIS A 21 15.01 11.20 -24.41
CA HIS A 21 15.50 10.45 -25.56
C HIS A 21 14.70 10.78 -26.82
N ILE A 22 13.37 10.78 -26.75
CA ILE A 22 12.49 11.20 -27.85
C ILE A 22 12.75 12.65 -28.26
N THR A 23 13.05 13.54 -27.30
CA THR A 23 13.42 14.94 -27.58
C THR A 23 14.72 15.03 -28.38
N ASN A 24 15.72 14.21 -28.04
CA ASN A 24 16.99 14.16 -28.78
C ASN A 24 16.81 13.59 -30.19
N LEU A 25 15.98 12.57 -30.37
CA LEU A 25 15.66 12.01 -31.69
C LEU A 25 14.93 13.04 -32.56
N LYS A 26 14.01 13.82 -31.97
CA LYS A 26 13.37 14.96 -32.66
C LYS A 26 14.39 16.02 -33.07
N LYS A 27 15.34 16.38 -32.21
CA LYS A 27 16.42 17.34 -32.55
C LYS A 27 17.33 16.85 -33.68
N ARG A 28 17.45 15.53 -33.85
CA ARG A 28 18.21 14.89 -34.94
C ARG A 28 17.41 14.75 -36.24
N GLY A 29 16.18 15.25 -36.28
CA GLY A 29 15.32 15.26 -37.46
C GLY A 29 14.64 13.93 -37.81
N ILE A 30 14.69 12.93 -36.91
CA ILE A 30 14.17 11.58 -37.18
C ILE A 30 12.64 11.56 -37.38
N PHE A 31 11.94 12.53 -36.79
CA PHE A 31 10.48 12.64 -36.88
C PHE A 31 10.02 13.72 -37.86
N ASP A 32 10.91 14.38 -38.60
CA ASP A 32 10.56 15.55 -39.42
C ASP A 32 9.56 15.20 -40.53
N ALA A 33 9.70 14.01 -41.12
CA ALA A 33 8.74 13.48 -42.11
C ALA A 33 7.37 13.11 -41.51
N CYS A 34 7.27 13.03 -40.19
CA CYS A 34 6.06 12.67 -39.44
C CYS A 34 5.40 13.88 -38.75
N MET A 35 5.88 15.09 -39.05
CA MET A 35 5.32 16.33 -38.51
C MET A 35 4.18 16.84 -39.39
N ASP A 36 3.02 17.03 -38.79
CA ASP A 36 1.89 17.76 -39.36
C ASP A 36 1.83 19.12 -38.65
N GLY A 37 2.57 20.10 -39.19
CA GLY A 37 2.82 21.39 -38.56
C GLY A 37 3.64 21.28 -37.27
N LYS A 38 3.04 21.59 -36.11
CA LYS A 38 3.68 21.47 -34.78
C LYS A 38 3.42 20.13 -34.09
N LYS A 39 2.56 19.26 -34.66
CA LYS A 39 2.10 18.02 -34.03
C LYS A 39 2.72 16.80 -34.72
N ILE A 40 2.96 15.75 -33.94
CA ILE A 40 3.57 14.51 -34.43
C ILE A 40 2.43 13.53 -34.76
N LEU A 41 2.44 12.98 -35.98
CA LEU A 41 1.52 11.92 -36.40
C LEU A 41 1.88 10.61 -35.70
N ARG A 42 0.88 9.96 -35.10
CA ARG A 42 1.09 8.79 -34.23
C ARG A 42 1.76 7.62 -34.95
N ASP A 43 1.15 7.17 -36.03
CA ASP A 43 1.57 5.93 -36.70
C ASP A 43 2.92 6.09 -37.41
N CYS A 44 3.12 7.26 -38.04
CA CYS A 44 4.39 7.61 -38.67
C CYS A 44 5.53 7.69 -37.63
N ALA A 45 5.30 8.32 -36.48
CA ALA A 45 6.34 8.47 -35.47
C ALA A 45 6.72 7.16 -34.77
N LEU A 46 5.76 6.26 -34.59
CA LEU A 46 6.03 4.91 -34.09
C LEU A 46 6.90 4.12 -35.08
N GLN A 47 6.59 4.19 -36.37
CA GLN A 47 7.39 3.53 -37.42
C GLN A 47 8.77 4.15 -37.55
N ALA A 48 8.87 5.48 -37.61
CA ALA A 48 10.15 6.19 -37.68
C ALA A 48 11.06 5.89 -36.48
N TYR A 49 10.49 5.72 -35.28
CA TYR A 49 11.24 5.29 -34.10
C TYR A 49 11.82 3.88 -34.28
N ILE A 50 10.98 2.92 -34.71
CA ILE A 50 11.40 1.52 -34.95
C ILE A 50 12.53 1.47 -36.01
N SER A 51 12.38 2.22 -37.10
CA SER A 51 13.39 2.29 -38.17
C SER A 51 14.68 3.00 -37.76
N SER A 52 14.64 3.83 -36.71
CA SER A 52 15.81 4.55 -36.18
C SER A 52 16.57 3.79 -35.10
N LYS A 53 16.08 2.61 -34.69
CA LYS A 53 16.76 1.77 -33.70
C LYS A 53 18.13 1.35 -34.24
N ASP A 54 19.16 1.63 -33.44
CA ASP A 54 20.53 1.23 -33.73
C ASP A 54 20.80 -0.07 -32.96
N PRO A 55 20.91 -1.22 -33.64
CA PRO A 55 21.00 -2.52 -32.99
C PRO A 55 22.20 -2.65 -32.04
N ALA A 56 23.27 -1.85 -32.21
CA ALA A 56 24.42 -1.87 -31.32
C ALA A 56 24.21 -1.05 -30.01
N ARG A 57 23.41 0.01 -30.04
CA ARG A 57 23.15 0.88 -28.88
C ARG A 57 21.91 0.48 -28.09
N ASP A 58 20.89 -0.02 -28.77
CA ASP A 58 19.65 -0.45 -28.11
C ASP A 58 19.85 -1.80 -27.40
N SER A 59 20.70 -2.69 -27.93
CA SER A 59 21.10 -3.92 -27.23
C SER A 59 21.80 -3.66 -25.90
N GLN A 60 22.66 -2.64 -25.81
CA GLN A 60 23.30 -2.24 -24.55
C GLN A 60 22.31 -1.65 -23.54
N ARG A 61 21.30 -0.89 -24.00
CA ARG A 61 20.26 -0.34 -23.12
C ARG A 61 19.36 -1.45 -22.59
N GLU A 62 18.92 -2.34 -23.46
CA GLU A 62 18.12 -3.52 -23.09
C GLU A 62 18.90 -4.45 -22.15
N ALA A 63 20.22 -4.62 -22.34
CA ALA A 63 21.08 -5.38 -21.43
C ALA A 63 21.16 -4.73 -20.03
N ASN A 64 21.45 -3.43 -19.96
CA ASN A 64 21.53 -2.72 -18.67
C ASN A 64 20.20 -2.70 -17.90
N GLN A 65 19.07 -2.73 -18.61
CA GLN A 65 17.74 -2.76 -18.00
C GLN A 65 17.42 -4.16 -17.47
N LYS A 66 17.75 -5.22 -18.24
CA LYS A 66 17.69 -6.62 -17.78
C LYS A 66 18.58 -6.89 -16.56
N ASP A 67 19.75 -6.27 -16.48
CA ASP A 67 20.66 -6.46 -15.34
C ASP A 67 20.08 -5.85 -14.05
N LYS A 68 19.39 -4.71 -14.14
CA LYS A 68 18.70 -4.11 -12.99
C LYS A 68 17.49 -4.94 -12.55
N ASP A 69 16.70 -5.42 -13.51
CA ASP A 69 15.54 -6.25 -13.20
C ASP A 69 15.98 -7.59 -12.58
N LYS A 70 17.10 -8.16 -13.03
CA LYS A 70 17.74 -9.33 -12.40
C LYS A 70 18.21 -9.06 -10.98
N GLU A 71 18.86 -7.92 -10.71
CA GLU A 71 19.36 -7.60 -9.36
C GLU A 71 18.22 -7.48 -8.33
N ILE A 72 17.07 -6.92 -8.75
CA ILE A 72 15.86 -6.82 -7.92
C ILE A 72 15.21 -8.19 -7.70
N ASP A 73 15.18 -9.04 -8.73
CA ASP A 73 14.64 -10.39 -8.68
C ASP A 73 15.50 -11.30 -7.79
N GLU A 74 16.82 -11.30 -7.98
CA GLU A 74 17.79 -12.06 -7.18
C GLU A 74 17.71 -11.71 -5.69
N THR A 75 17.63 -10.43 -5.33
CA THR A 75 17.48 -10.01 -3.92
C THR A 75 16.17 -10.51 -3.31
N THR A 76 15.10 -10.58 -4.10
CA THR A 76 13.79 -11.07 -3.63
C THR A 76 13.85 -12.58 -3.39
N VAL A 77 14.46 -13.33 -4.31
CA VAL A 77 14.68 -14.78 -4.17
C VAL A 77 15.57 -15.10 -2.97
N GLU A 78 16.60 -14.30 -2.71
CA GLU A 78 17.48 -14.48 -1.54
C GLU A 78 16.75 -14.26 -0.22
N ILE A 79 15.88 -13.25 -0.13
CA ILE A 79 15.03 -13.04 1.05
C ILE A 79 14.06 -14.22 1.22
N GLU A 80 13.42 -14.65 0.15
CA GLU A 80 12.50 -15.79 0.21
C GLU A 80 13.20 -17.08 0.62
N THR A 81 14.37 -17.38 0.10
CA THR A 81 15.10 -18.61 0.43
C THR A 81 15.78 -18.55 1.80
N GLY A 82 16.25 -17.37 2.22
CA GLY A 82 16.92 -17.17 3.51
C GLY A 82 15.99 -16.92 4.69
N THR A 83 14.67 -16.78 4.46
CA THR A 83 13.69 -16.57 5.53
C THR A 83 12.99 -17.87 5.92
N ASP A 84 13.01 -18.19 7.21
CA ASP A 84 12.31 -19.35 7.78
C ASP A 84 10.79 -19.28 7.54
N THR A 85 10.16 -20.45 7.39
CA THR A 85 8.71 -20.57 7.13
C THR A 85 7.87 -19.95 8.24
N GLU A 86 8.28 -20.11 9.50
CA GLU A 86 7.57 -19.54 10.65
C GLU A 86 7.48 -18.01 10.58
N ILE A 87 8.54 -17.35 10.07
CA ILE A 87 8.53 -15.90 9.89
C ILE A 87 7.64 -15.51 8.71
N LYS A 88 7.66 -16.27 7.61
CA LYS A 88 6.81 -16.02 6.43
C LYS A 88 5.32 -16.07 6.76
N ASP A 89 4.95 -16.99 7.64
CA ASP A 89 3.56 -17.14 8.11
C ASP A 89 3.18 -16.11 9.18
N SER A 90 4.16 -15.36 9.70
CA SER A 90 3.96 -14.31 10.69
C SER A 90 3.67 -12.94 10.05
N TYR A 91 3.10 -12.03 10.84
CA TYR A 91 2.89 -10.64 10.43
C TYR A 91 4.19 -9.83 10.27
N LEU A 92 5.34 -10.37 10.72
CA LEU A 92 6.65 -9.75 10.52
C LEU A 92 7.03 -9.77 9.03
N TYR A 93 6.57 -10.76 8.27
CA TYR A 93 6.81 -10.84 6.83
C TYR A 93 5.84 -9.95 6.06
N ASN A 94 6.10 -8.64 6.09
CA ASN A 94 5.28 -7.62 5.42
C ASN A 94 6.12 -6.75 4.47
N GLY A 95 5.45 -6.00 3.60
CA GLY A 95 6.10 -5.22 2.55
C GLY A 95 7.07 -4.15 3.05
N ASP A 96 6.86 -3.60 4.25
CA ASP A 96 7.75 -2.59 4.82
C ASP A 96 9.04 -3.21 5.35
N ASN A 97 8.93 -4.31 6.11
CA ASN A 97 10.10 -5.06 6.57
C ASN A 97 10.89 -5.66 5.39
N ILE A 98 10.22 -6.15 4.35
CA ILE A 98 10.89 -6.63 3.14
C ILE A 98 11.62 -5.49 2.42
N ARG A 99 11.02 -4.28 2.35
CA ARG A 99 11.67 -3.11 1.74
C ARG A 99 12.92 -2.71 2.53
N GLU A 100 12.85 -2.70 3.86
CA GLU A 100 13.99 -2.43 4.74
C GLU A 100 15.10 -3.47 4.54
N LEU A 101 14.75 -4.75 4.51
CA LEU A 101 15.70 -5.83 4.28
C LEU A 101 16.35 -5.76 2.89
N LYS A 102 15.59 -5.40 1.85
CA LYS A 102 16.14 -5.14 0.50
C LYS A 102 17.17 -4.02 0.48
N LEU A 103 17.01 -2.99 1.31
CA LEU A 103 18.00 -1.91 1.44
C LEU A 103 19.28 -2.41 2.11
N LEU A 104 19.16 -3.26 3.13
CA LEU A 104 20.32 -3.86 3.82
C LEU A 104 21.09 -4.83 2.93
N LEU A 105 20.41 -5.50 2.01
CA LEU A 105 21.02 -6.42 1.04
C LEU A 105 21.58 -5.71 -0.21
N ARG A 106 21.47 -4.38 -0.29
CA ARG A 106 21.92 -3.63 -1.46
C ARG A 106 23.45 -3.54 -1.48
N GLY A 107 24.06 -4.06 -2.54
CA GLY A 107 25.50 -3.97 -2.79
C GLY A 107 26.17 -5.32 -2.99
N LYS A 108 27.49 -5.31 -3.11
CA LYS A 108 28.29 -6.54 -3.30
C LYS A 108 28.50 -7.24 -1.96
N LEU A 109 27.52 -8.06 -1.58
CA LEU A 109 27.58 -8.93 -0.41
C LEU A 109 27.81 -10.38 -0.86
N THR A 110 28.59 -11.13 -0.08
CA THR A 110 28.71 -12.57 -0.29
C THR A 110 27.44 -13.29 0.15
N SER A 111 27.15 -14.47 -0.41
CA SER A 111 25.97 -15.25 -0.03
C SER A 111 25.89 -15.51 1.47
N GLY A 112 27.02 -15.76 2.13
CA GLY A 112 27.07 -15.93 3.59
C GLY A 112 26.71 -14.66 4.37
N GLN A 113 27.18 -13.48 3.92
CA GLN A 113 26.81 -12.19 4.52
C GLN A 113 25.32 -11.91 4.37
N LYS A 114 24.74 -12.23 3.21
CA LYS A 114 23.31 -12.05 2.95
C LYS A 114 22.45 -12.90 3.89
N VAL A 115 22.78 -14.19 4.04
CA VAL A 115 22.10 -15.08 4.98
C VAL A 115 22.22 -14.55 6.43
N GLN A 116 23.40 -14.10 6.83
CA GLN A 116 23.61 -13.53 8.17
C GLN A 116 22.77 -12.26 8.40
N ILE A 117 22.68 -11.38 7.41
CA ILE A 117 21.85 -10.17 7.48
C ILE A 117 20.37 -10.55 7.64
N ILE A 118 19.87 -11.48 6.84
CA ILE A 118 18.47 -11.94 6.90
C ILE A 118 18.15 -12.50 8.29
N ASN A 119 18.99 -13.41 8.80
CA ASN A 119 18.78 -14.02 10.12
C ASN A 119 18.83 -12.98 11.25
N THR A 120 19.80 -12.06 11.21
CA THR A 120 19.96 -11.03 12.25
C THR A 120 18.80 -10.04 12.22
N PHE A 121 18.33 -9.67 11.03
CA PHE A 121 17.18 -8.78 10.86
C PHE A 121 15.93 -9.36 11.49
N TRP A 122 15.60 -10.61 11.15
CA TRP A 122 14.40 -11.25 11.68
C TRP A 122 14.49 -11.52 13.18
N ALA A 123 15.64 -11.95 13.68
CA ALA A 123 15.88 -12.09 15.12
C ALA A 123 15.68 -10.76 15.86
N GLY A 124 16.13 -9.65 15.27
CA GLY A 124 15.91 -8.30 15.80
C GLY A 124 14.43 -7.93 15.88
N LYS A 125 13.67 -8.15 14.80
CA LYS A 125 12.22 -7.87 14.76
C LYS A 125 11.45 -8.73 15.76
N LEU A 126 11.82 -10.01 15.90
CA LEU A 126 11.21 -10.91 16.88
C LEU A 126 11.49 -10.46 18.31
N ASN A 127 12.72 -10.05 18.61
CA ASN A 127 13.06 -9.54 19.94
C ASN A 127 12.34 -8.22 20.26
N GLN A 128 12.19 -7.34 19.27
CA GLN A 128 11.42 -6.11 19.41
C GLN A 128 9.94 -6.42 19.73
N GLN A 129 9.35 -7.40 19.03
CA GLN A 129 7.99 -7.86 19.31
C GLN A 129 7.87 -8.39 20.74
N LYS A 130 8.75 -9.31 21.15
CA LYS A 130 8.75 -9.87 22.51
C LYS A 130 8.90 -8.81 23.58
N TYR A 131 9.73 -7.79 23.34
CA TYR A 131 9.88 -6.65 24.23
C TYR A 131 8.58 -5.87 24.36
N MET A 132 7.93 -5.56 23.23
CA MET A 132 6.67 -4.81 23.20
C MET A 132 5.50 -5.61 23.82
N GLU A 133 5.49 -6.94 23.68
CA GLU A 133 4.58 -7.85 24.38
C GLU A 133 4.85 -7.85 25.89
N GLY A 134 6.12 -7.91 26.30
CA GLY A 134 6.53 -7.87 27.71
C GLY A 134 6.20 -6.55 28.41
N GLU A 135 6.31 -5.42 27.70
CA GLU A 135 5.86 -4.12 28.18
C GLU A 135 4.34 -3.90 28.12
N LYS A 136 3.56 -4.92 27.71
CA LYS A 136 2.10 -4.84 27.48
C LYS A 136 1.69 -3.73 26.51
N ARG A 137 2.58 -3.30 25.62
CA ARG A 137 2.27 -2.33 24.55
C ARG A 137 1.57 -2.98 23.36
N LEU A 138 1.63 -4.31 23.28
CA LEU A 138 0.90 -5.09 22.29
C LEU A 138 -0.24 -5.85 22.98
N MET A 139 -1.45 -5.67 22.46
CA MET A 139 -2.61 -6.45 22.87
C MET A 139 -2.72 -7.69 21.98
N PRO A 140 -2.89 -8.90 22.55
CA PRO A 140 -3.12 -10.10 21.76
C PRO A 140 -4.36 -9.96 20.87
N LYS A 141 -4.31 -10.52 19.67
CA LYS A 141 -5.43 -10.46 18.71
C LYS A 141 -6.70 -11.06 19.31
N GLU A 142 -6.57 -12.16 20.04
CA GLU A 142 -7.68 -12.85 20.70
C GLU A 142 -8.35 -11.94 21.74
N GLN A 143 -7.56 -11.15 22.46
CA GLN A 143 -8.04 -10.19 23.44
C GLN A 143 -8.80 -9.05 22.74
N ILE A 144 -8.25 -8.48 21.67
CA ILE A 144 -8.92 -7.45 20.84
C ILE A 144 -10.27 -7.96 20.32
N ILE A 145 -10.32 -9.20 19.82
CA ILE A 145 -11.57 -9.80 19.30
C ILE A 145 -12.60 -9.93 20.43
N LYS A 146 -12.18 -10.43 21.60
CA LYS A 146 -13.03 -10.62 22.76
C LYS A 146 -13.59 -9.28 23.27
N ASP A 147 -12.75 -8.26 23.35
CA ASP A 147 -13.14 -6.94 23.83
C ASP A 147 -14.12 -6.27 22.86
N ASN A 148 -13.85 -6.32 21.56
CA ASN A 148 -14.78 -5.85 20.54
C ASN A 148 -16.13 -6.57 20.59
N GLN A 149 -16.13 -7.90 20.75
CA GLN A 149 -17.37 -8.68 20.87
C GLN A 149 -18.17 -8.27 22.12
N ARG A 150 -17.49 -8.03 23.25
CA ARG A 150 -18.13 -7.54 24.48
C ARG A 150 -18.76 -6.16 24.26
N ILE A 151 -18.02 -5.22 23.71
CA ILE A 151 -18.50 -3.85 23.43
C ILE A 151 -19.71 -3.88 22.49
N LEU A 152 -19.62 -4.64 21.40
CA LEU A 152 -20.72 -4.79 20.44
C LEU A 152 -21.98 -5.41 21.07
N LYS A 153 -21.80 -6.41 21.95
CA LYS A 153 -22.92 -7.02 22.67
C LYS A 153 -23.57 -6.01 23.62
N ALA A 154 -22.77 -5.27 24.39
CA ALA A 154 -23.28 -4.25 25.30
C ALA A 154 -24.01 -3.12 24.55
N PHE A 155 -23.46 -2.64 23.43
CA PHE A 155 -24.12 -1.68 22.55
C PHE A 155 -25.46 -2.20 22.06
N ARG A 156 -25.48 -3.43 21.52
CA ARG A 156 -26.72 -4.05 21.01
C ARG A 156 -27.78 -4.15 22.10
N ASP A 157 -27.42 -4.70 23.27
CA ASP A 157 -28.36 -4.95 24.35
C ASP A 157 -28.94 -3.63 24.89
N LYS A 158 -28.10 -2.60 25.06
CA LYS A 158 -28.54 -1.27 25.52
C LYS A 158 -29.36 -0.53 24.45
N ALA A 159 -28.96 -0.58 23.18
CA ALA A 159 -29.68 0.07 22.08
C ALA A 159 -31.08 -0.53 21.88
N LEU A 160 -31.21 -1.85 22.02
CA LEU A 160 -32.51 -2.53 21.96
C LEU A 160 -33.41 -2.22 23.16
N ALA A 161 -32.84 -1.84 24.31
CA ALA A 161 -33.59 -1.44 25.49
C ALA A 161 -34.09 0.01 25.43
N LEU A 162 -33.48 0.87 24.59
CA LEU A 162 -33.81 2.29 24.48
C LEU A 162 -35.29 2.57 24.22
N PRO A 163 -35.97 1.95 23.24
CA PRO A 163 -37.39 2.22 22.98
C PRO A 163 -38.27 1.99 24.21
N THR A 164 -37.98 0.94 24.97
CA THR A 164 -38.71 0.63 26.20
C THR A 164 -38.45 1.68 27.28
N LYS A 165 -37.18 2.10 27.46
CA LYS A 165 -36.79 3.10 28.45
C LYS A 165 -37.43 4.47 28.19
N MET A 166 -37.43 4.94 26.93
CA MET A 166 -37.98 6.26 26.57
C MET A 166 -39.50 6.27 26.35
N SER A 167 -40.15 5.09 26.29
CA SER A 167 -41.57 5.00 25.93
C SER A 167 -42.50 5.80 26.84
N LEU A 168 -42.21 5.85 28.14
CA LEU A 168 -43.01 6.60 29.12
C LEU A 168 -42.82 8.11 28.97
N ASP A 169 -41.58 8.54 28.72
CA ASP A 169 -41.22 9.95 28.61
C ASP A 169 -41.71 10.57 27.30
N LEU A 170 -41.87 9.73 26.26
CA LEU A 170 -42.45 10.13 24.98
C LEU A 170 -43.99 10.14 24.99
N LEU A 171 -44.63 9.58 26.03
CA LEU A 171 -46.07 9.44 26.08
C LEU A 171 -46.76 10.81 26.24
N GLY A 172 -47.68 11.12 25.32
CA GLY A 172 -48.49 12.33 25.40
C GLY A 172 -47.81 13.62 24.93
N LEU A 173 -46.55 13.54 24.47
CA LEU A 173 -45.89 14.65 23.79
C LEU A 173 -46.61 15.01 22.50
N LYS A 174 -46.76 16.32 22.27
CA LYS A 174 -47.43 16.86 21.06
C LYS A 174 -46.44 17.54 20.11
N ASP A 175 -45.30 18.01 20.61
CA ASP A 175 -44.25 18.62 19.81
C ASP A 175 -43.17 17.60 19.44
N LYS A 176 -42.81 17.58 18.15
CA LYS A 176 -41.73 16.74 17.63
C LYS A 176 -40.36 17.19 18.13
N LYS A 177 -40.19 18.48 18.45
CA LYS A 177 -38.91 18.99 18.97
C LYS A 177 -38.63 18.46 20.38
N GLU A 178 -39.65 18.42 21.23
CA GLU A 178 -39.56 17.87 22.58
C GLU A 178 -39.24 16.36 22.54
N ALA A 179 -39.93 15.62 21.67
CA ALA A 179 -39.65 14.20 21.46
C ALA A 179 -38.21 13.94 20.97
N ALA A 180 -37.72 14.76 20.03
CA ALA A 180 -36.34 14.64 19.53
C ALA A 180 -35.30 14.91 20.63
N ALA A 181 -35.51 15.93 21.46
CA ALA A 181 -34.61 16.25 22.57
C ALA A 181 -34.51 15.10 23.60
N ILE A 182 -35.63 14.43 23.90
CA ILE A 182 -35.65 13.26 24.80
C ILE A 182 -34.94 12.07 24.15
N ILE A 183 -35.18 11.81 22.87
CA ILE A 183 -34.48 10.72 22.17
C ILE A 183 -32.97 10.98 22.15
N GLU A 184 -32.55 12.22 21.87
CA GLU A 184 -31.14 12.61 21.88
C GLU A 184 -30.50 12.41 23.26
N SER A 185 -31.16 12.81 24.36
CA SER A 185 -30.61 12.64 25.70
C SER A 185 -30.35 11.16 26.03
N TYR A 186 -31.28 10.27 25.68
CA TYR A 186 -31.12 8.82 25.87
C TYR A 186 -30.01 8.21 25.00
N ILE A 187 -29.81 8.73 23.78
CA ILE A 187 -28.70 8.30 22.92
C ILE A 187 -27.36 8.76 23.50
N TYR A 188 -27.27 10.00 23.98
CA TYR A 188 -26.04 10.52 24.61
C TYR A 188 -25.69 9.75 25.89
N GLU A 189 -26.68 9.46 26.75
CA GLU A 189 -26.48 8.63 27.94
C GLU A 189 -25.96 7.24 27.57
N LEU A 190 -26.53 6.60 26.54
CA LEU A 190 -26.04 5.31 26.04
C LEU A 190 -24.60 5.39 25.53
N LEU A 191 -24.24 6.44 24.79
CA LEU A 191 -22.87 6.63 24.29
C LEU A 191 -21.88 6.87 25.42
N GLU A 192 -22.28 7.61 26.45
CA GLU A 192 -21.48 7.84 27.66
C GLU A 192 -21.26 6.53 28.43
N GLU A 193 -22.31 5.74 28.68
CA GLU A 193 -22.20 4.42 29.30
C GLU A 193 -21.27 3.48 28.52
N LEU A 194 -21.29 3.54 27.18
CA LEU A 194 -20.42 2.71 26.35
C LEU A 194 -18.97 3.18 26.37
N SER A 195 -18.73 4.49 26.46
CA SER A 195 -17.38 5.03 26.58
C SER A 195 -16.69 4.59 27.88
N GLN A 196 -17.47 4.38 28.95
CA GLN A 196 -16.96 3.94 30.25
C GLN A 196 -16.66 2.44 30.31
N LEU A 197 -17.07 1.64 29.31
CA LEU A 197 -16.75 0.21 29.26
C LEU A 197 -15.25 -0.07 29.09
N GLU A 198 -14.45 0.92 28.68
CA GLU A 198 -12.99 0.81 28.58
C GLU A 198 -12.30 0.82 29.96
N ASP A 199 -12.90 1.46 30.97
CA ASP A 199 -12.25 1.75 32.26
C ASP A 199 -12.45 0.68 33.34
N GLU A 200 -13.38 -0.25 33.19
CA GLU A 200 -13.70 -1.25 34.22
C GLU A 200 -12.63 -2.35 34.40
N ASN A 201 -11.55 -2.38 33.61
CA ASN A 201 -10.68 -3.54 33.50
C ASN A 201 -9.15 -3.25 33.36
N GLN A 202 -8.64 -2.19 33.98
CA GLN A 202 -7.19 -2.10 34.30
C GLN A 202 -6.87 -2.75 35.65
#